data_AF-A0A7X3UJP8-F1
#
_entry.id   AF-A0A7X3UJP8-F1
#
_cell.length_a   1.000
_cell.length_b   1.000
_cell.length_c   1.000
_cell.angle_alpha   90.00
_cell.angle_beta   90.00
_cell.angle_gamma   90.00
#
_symmetry.space_group_name_H-M   'P 1'
#
loop_
_entity.id
_entity.type
_entity.pdbx_description
1 polymer ?
#
loop_
_entity_poly.entity_id
_entity_poly.type
_entity_poly.pdbx_seq_one_letter_code
_entity_poly.pdbx_strand_id
1 'polypeptide(L)'
;MANTINRKLSGCYRRFLTFLLVIIAGGLLVAALIYWQVGGPDGARYWMAKHALGNIEKRLNSAERRPDGIAEKQIVDSFQSVREAIENRQINLMSLYTVMKDYQTEFNTKKPSTPETQEFLRKLEGTILKGAGVEK
;
A
#
# COMPACT_ATOMS: atom_id res chain seq x y z
N MET A 1 -51.64 -2.97 24.68
CA MET A 1 -50.79 -1.90 24.11
C MET A 1 -49.30 -2.27 23.93
N ALA A 2 -48.84 -3.49 24.26
CA ALA A 2 -47.44 -3.91 24.03
C ALA A 2 -47.15 -4.37 22.57
N ASN A 3 -48.16 -4.83 21.83
CA ASN A 3 -47.96 -5.45 20.50
C ASN A 3 -47.63 -4.45 19.37
N THR A 4 -48.02 -3.18 19.49
CA THR A 4 -47.75 -2.14 18.49
C THR A 4 -46.34 -1.55 18.62
N ILE A 5 -45.76 -1.53 19.82
CA ILE A 5 -44.41 -1.02 20.08
C ILE A 5 -43.37 -2.00 19.54
N ASN A 6 -43.54 -3.32 19.76
CA ASN A 6 -42.68 -4.35 19.18
C ASN A 6 -42.72 -4.37 17.65
N ARG A 7 -43.84 -4.04 17.03
CA ARG A 7 -43.98 -3.94 15.56
C ARG A 7 -43.26 -2.71 14.97
N LYS A 8 -43.19 -1.60 15.72
CA LYS A 8 -42.46 -0.40 15.32
C LYS A 8 -40.95 -0.54 15.57
N LEU A 9 -40.54 -1.15 16.69
CA LEU A 9 -39.14 -1.47 16.97
C LEU A 9 -38.58 -2.49 15.97
N SER A 10 -39.33 -3.54 15.65
CA SER A 10 -38.90 -4.53 14.66
C SER A 10 -38.80 -3.95 13.24
N GLY A 11 -39.66 -2.98 12.89
CA GLY A 11 -39.58 -2.27 11.61
C GLY A 11 -38.36 -1.35 11.49
N CYS A 12 -38.02 -0.62 12.56
CA CYS A 12 -36.84 0.25 12.59
C CYS A 12 -35.54 -0.57 12.60
N TYR A 13 -35.49 -1.61 13.44
CA TYR A 13 -34.37 -2.54 13.51
C TYR A 13 -34.16 -3.29 12.18
N ARG A 14 -35.24 -3.72 11.51
CA ARG A 14 -35.17 -4.39 10.21
C ARG A 14 -34.61 -3.48 9.13
N ARG A 15 -34.97 -2.19 9.10
CA ARG A 15 -34.38 -1.21 8.17
C ARG A 15 -32.90 -0.99 8.45
N PHE A 16 -32.52 -0.80 9.71
CA PHE A 16 -31.12 -0.66 10.10
C PHE A 16 -30.28 -1.88 9.72
N LEU A 17 -30.81 -3.09 9.96
CA LEU A 17 -30.14 -4.35 9.61
C LEU A 17 -29.96 -4.49 8.09
N THR A 18 -30.98 -4.12 7.30
CA THR A 18 -30.86 -4.13 5.84
C THR A 18 -29.85 -3.12 5.33
N PHE A 19 -29.79 -1.91 5.90
CA PHE A 19 -28.77 -0.93 5.53
C PHE A 19 -27.37 -1.41 5.88
N LEU A 20 -27.19 -2.01 7.07
CA LEU A 20 -25.93 -2.61 7.50
C LEU A 20 -25.51 -3.73 6.54
N LEU A 21 -26.43 -4.63 6.17
CA LEU A 21 -26.17 -5.72 5.23
C LEU A 21 -25.81 -5.21 3.84
N VAL A 22 -26.47 -4.16 3.35
CA VAL A 22 -26.14 -3.54 2.05
C VAL A 22 -24.74 -2.93 2.08
N ILE A 23 -24.36 -2.26 3.17
CA ILE A 23 -23.00 -1.71 3.32
C ILE A 23 -21.96 -2.84 3.36
N ILE A 24 -22.22 -3.91 4.12
CA ILE A 24 -21.33 -5.07 4.19
C ILE A 24 -21.23 -5.76 2.83
N ALA A 25 -22.35 -5.98 2.14
CA ALA A 25 -22.37 -6.58 0.81
C ALA A 25 -21.64 -5.71 -0.22
N GLY A 26 -21.80 -4.38 -0.16
CA GLY A 26 -21.06 -3.44 -0.99
C GLY A 26 -19.56 -3.49 -0.74
N GLY A 27 -19.14 -3.51 0.53
CA GLY A 27 -17.73 -3.66 0.90
C GLY A 27 -17.14 -5.00 0.46
N LEU A 28 -17.89 -6.10 0.60
CA LEU A 28 -17.48 -7.43 0.15
C LEU A 28 -17.37 -7.51 -1.37
N LEU A 29 -18.27 -6.88 -2.13
CA LEU A 29 -18.20 -6.82 -3.59
C LEU A 29 -16.95 -6.07 -4.06
N VAL A 30 -16.64 -4.93 -3.45
CA VAL A 30 -15.41 -4.17 -3.76
C VAL A 30 -14.18 -5.01 -3.43
N ALA A 31 -14.16 -5.65 -2.25
CA ALA A 31 -13.06 -6.53 -1.87
C ALA A 31 -12.92 -7.74 -2.81
N ALA A 32 -14.03 -8.34 -3.26
CA ALA A 32 -14.04 -9.46 -4.18
C ALA A 32 -13.55 -9.08 -5.58
N LEU A 33 -13.93 -7.91 -6.09
CA LEU A 33 -13.43 -7.38 -7.37
C LEU A 33 -11.91 -7.16 -7.33
N ILE A 34 -11.41 -6.58 -6.24
CA ILE A 34 -9.96 -6.43 -6.04
C ILE A 34 -9.30 -7.81 -5.96
N TYR A 35 -9.87 -8.75 -5.21
CA TYR A 35 -9.34 -10.12 -5.09
C TYR A 35 -9.25 -10.85 -6.43
N TRP A 36 -10.27 -10.70 -7.29
CA TRP A 36 -10.32 -11.28 -8.63
C TRP A 36 -9.31 -10.63 -9.59
N GLN A 37 -9.23 -9.31 -9.60
CA GLN A 37 -8.30 -8.58 -10.47
C GLN A 37 -6.84 -8.84 -10.10
N VAL A 38 -6.60 -9.14 -8.84
CA VAL A 38 -5.26 -9.30 -8.28
C VAL A 38 -4.79 -10.76 -8.28
N GLY A 39 -5.67 -11.73 -8.58
CA GLY A 39 -5.28 -13.13 -8.82
C GLY A 39 -4.96 -13.91 -7.53
N GLY A 40 -5.62 -13.57 -6.43
CA GLY A 40 -5.50 -14.29 -5.16
C GLY A 40 -4.66 -13.57 -4.08
N PRO A 41 -4.40 -14.26 -2.94
CA PRO A 41 -3.80 -13.65 -1.75
C PRO A 41 -2.36 -13.17 -1.98
N ASP A 42 -1.60 -13.82 -2.86
CA ASP A 42 -0.26 -13.37 -3.19
C ASP A 42 -0.26 -12.09 -4.01
N GLY A 43 -1.15 -11.97 -5.00
CA GLY A 43 -1.29 -10.71 -5.72
C GLY A 43 -1.69 -9.57 -4.79
N ALA A 44 -2.54 -9.82 -3.79
CA ALA A 44 -3.00 -8.79 -2.86
C ALA A 44 -1.82 -8.17 -2.09
N ARG A 45 -0.81 -8.99 -1.78
CA ARG A 45 0.44 -8.53 -1.18
C ARG A 45 1.25 -7.66 -2.15
N TYR A 46 1.38 -8.04 -3.42
CA TYR A 46 2.07 -7.21 -4.42
C TYR A 46 1.33 -5.89 -4.69
N TRP A 47 0.00 -5.92 -4.76
CA TRP A 47 -0.83 -4.73 -4.94
C TRP A 47 -0.70 -3.77 -3.74
N MET A 48 -0.75 -4.31 -2.52
CA MET A 48 -0.56 -3.52 -1.30
C MET A 48 0.86 -2.95 -1.21
N ALA A 49 1.88 -3.72 -1.59
CA ALA A 49 3.26 -3.25 -1.66
C ALA A 49 3.41 -2.09 -2.66
N LYS A 50 2.81 -2.19 -3.85
CA LYS A 50 2.79 -1.10 -4.86
C LYS A 50 2.12 0.16 -4.32
N HIS A 51 1.00 0.02 -3.62
CA HIS A 51 0.28 1.14 -3.01
C HIS A 51 1.08 1.81 -1.88
N ALA A 52 1.66 1.01 -0.98
CA ALA A 52 2.50 1.52 0.10
C ALA A 52 3.72 2.26 -0.46
N LEU A 53 4.37 1.69 -1.47
CA LEU A 53 5.50 2.29 -2.17
C LEU A 53 5.13 3.65 -2.78
N GLY A 54 3.99 3.74 -3.48
CA GLY A 54 3.51 5.00 -4.05
C GLY A 54 3.18 6.08 -3.01
N ASN A 55 2.75 5.69 -1.81
CA ASN A 55 2.52 6.64 -0.73
C ASN A 55 3.84 7.20 -0.17
N ILE A 56 4.87 6.36 -0.04
CA ILE A 56 6.21 6.78 0.38
C ILE A 56 6.83 7.69 -0.69
N GLU A 57 6.70 7.33 -1.96
CA GLU A 57 7.20 8.13 -3.10
C GLU A 57 6.62 9.55 -3.08
N LYS A 58 5.28 9.67 -3.01
CA LYS A 58 4.60 10.96 -2.92
C LYS A 58 5.10 11.77 -1.75
N ARG A 59 5.26 11.14 -0.60
CA ARG A 59 5.70 11.80 0.63
C ARG A 59 7.16 12.26 0.57
N LEU A 60 8.01 11.51 -0.11
CA LEU A 60 9.42 11.85 -0.29
C LEU A 60 9.61 12.93 -1.37
N ASN A 61 8.78 12.93 -2.42
CA ASN A 61 8.75 13.96 -3.46
C ASN A 61 8.04 15.25 -3.04
N SER A 62 7.31 15.27 -1.92
CA SER A 62 6.71 16.50 -1.38
C SER A 62 7.78 17.55 -1.08
N ALA A 63 7.53 18.80 -1.47
CA ALA A 63 8.45 19.92 -1.30
C ALA A 63 8.95 20.12 0.15
N GLU A 64 8.13 19.81 1.15
CA GLU A 64 8.49 19.93 2.57
C GLU A 64 9.46 18.84 3.06
N ARG A 65 9.49 17.68 2.40
CA ARG A 65 10.20 16.49 2.89
C ARG A 65 11.31 16.00 1.97
N ARG A 66 11.39 16.51 0.74
CA ARG A 66 12.47 16.19 -0.19
C ARG A 66 13.81 16.72 0.37
N PRO A 67 14.84 15.88 0.55
CA PRO A 67 16.16 16.35 0.90
C PRO A 67 16.76 17.15 -0.27
N ASP A 68 17.38 18.29 0.03
CA ASP A 68 17.86 19.22 -1.00
C ASP A 68 18.99 18.66 -1.88
N GLY A 69 19.67 17.61 -1.40
CA GLY A 69 20.75 16.93 -2.11
C GLY A 69 20.32 15.79 -3.05
N ILE A 70 19.03 15.50 -3.20
CA ILE A 70 18.55 14.41 -4.08
C ILE A 70 17.64 14.95 -5.16
N ALA A 71 17.99 14.64 -6.41
CA ALA A 71 17.15 14.94 -7.56
C ALA A 71 15.85 14.15 -7.50
N GLU A 72 14.72 14.81 -7.76
CA GLU A 72 13.40 14.17 -7.87
C GLU A 72 13.45 12.99 -8.85
N LYS A 73 14.15 13.17 -9.97
CA LYS A 73 14.35 12.12 -10.97
C LYS A 73 14.99 10.85 -10.39
N GLN A 74 15.98 10.98 -9.50
CA GLN A 74 16.62 9.82 -8.88
C GLN A 74 15.65 9.04 -7.99
N ILE A 75 14.77 9.75 -7.27
CA ILE A 75 13.72 9.12 -6.46
C ILE A 75 12.74 8.40 -7.38
N VAL A 76 12.23 9.08 -8.41
CA VAL A 76 11.27 8.50 -9.35
C VAL A 76 11.84 7.26 -10.04
N ASP A 77 13.08 7.32 -10.53
CA ASP A 77 13.73 6.22 -11.25
C ASP A 77 13.90 4.98 -10.34
N SER A 78 14.40 5.14 -9.11
CA SER A 78 14.52 4.03 -8.14
C SER A 78 13.17 3.42 -7.78
N PHE A 79 12.14 4.26 -7.55
CA PHE A 79 10.79 3.79 -7.22
C PHE A 79 10.11 3.11 -8.41
N GLN A 80 10.37 3.57 -9.64
CA GLN A 80 9.88 2.94 -10.85
C GLN A 80 10.51 1.55 -11.06
N SER A 81 11.83 1.41 -10.89
CA SER A 81 12.51 0.12 -10.99
C SER A 81 11.91 -0.93 -10.02
N VAL A 82 11.64 -0.50 -8.78
CA VAL A 82 11.02 -1.36 -7.76
C VAL A 82 9.58 -1.70 -8.12
N ARG A 83 8.83 -0.75 -8.70
CA ARG A 83 7.45 -0.99 -9.18
C ARG A 83 7.41 -2.02 -10.31
N GLU A 84 8.34 -1.92 -11.26
CA GLU A 84 8.49 -2.90 -12.35
C GLU A 84 8.88 -4.28 -11.78
N ALA A 85 9.77 -4.33 -10.79
CA ALA A 85 10.11 -5.59 -10.11
C ALA A 85 8.91 -6.20 -9.35
N ILE A 86 8.05 -5.37 -8.73
CA ILE A 86 6.79 -5.81 -8.11
C ILE A 86 5.86 -6.44 -9.15
N GLU A 87 5.69 -5.79 -10.31
CA GLU A 87 4.82 -6.27 -11.39
C GLU A 87 5.32 -7.60 -11.97
N ASN A 88 6.64 -7.73 -12.13
CA ASN A 88 7.28 -8.95 -12.60
C ASN A 88 7.41 -10.05 -11.53
N ARG A 89 6.92 -9.83 -10.30
CA ARG A 89 7.06 -10.73 -9.13
C ARG A 89 8.53 -11.07 -8.80
N GLN A 90 9.45 -10.18 -9.14
CA GLN A 90 10.90 -10.32 -8.95
C GLN A 90 11.37 -9.54 -7.73
N ILE A 91 10.55 -9.48 -6.68
CA ILE A 91 10.85 -8.71 -5.48
C ILE A 91 10.70 -9.56 -4.24
N ASN A 92 11.63 -9.38 -3.30
CA ASN A 92 11.49 -9.94 -1.98
C ASN A 92 10.50 -9.09 -1.19
N LEU A 93 9.23 -9.51 -1.19
CA LEU A 93 8.16 -8.82 -0.47
C LEU A 93 8.50 -8.59 1.01
N MET A 94 9.12 -9.57 1.67
CA MET A 94 9.46 -9.46 3.09
C MET A 94 10.50 -8.35 3.31
N SER A 95 11.57 -8.33 2.52
CA SER A 95 12.57 -7.27 2.58
C SER A 95 11.99 -5.91 2.22
N LEU A 96 11.13 -5.83 1.20
CA LEU A 96 10.46 -4.59 0.81
C LEU A 96 9.59 -4.04 1.94
N TYR A 97 8.77 -4.88 2.58
CA TYR A 97 7.96 -4.46 3.71
C TYR A 97 8.81 -3.97 4.88
N THR A 98 9.91 -4.65 5.19
CA THR A 98 10.84 -4.21 6.24
C THR A 98 11.42 -2.83 5.91
N VAL A 99 11.99 -2.65 4.72
CA VAL A 99 12.60 -1.36 4.31
C VAL A 99 11.57 -0.22 4.32
N MET A 100 10.36 -0.45 3.83
CA MET A 100 9.29 0.54 3.87
C MET A 100 8.85 0.87 5.30
N LYS A 101 8.73 -0.14 6.16
CA LYS A 101 8.33 0.02 7.56
C LYS A 101 9.40 0.77 8.35
N ASP A 102 10.67 0.44 8.17
CA ASP A 102 11.79 1.09 8.84
C ASP A 102 11.83 2.57 8.46
N TYR A 103 11.73 2.87 7.17
CA TYR A 103 11.65 4.24 6.68
C TYR A 103 10.44 5.00 7.24
N GLN A 104 9.26 4.37 7.24
CA GLN A 104 8.08 5.00 7.79
C GLN A 104 8.20 5.23 9.29
N THR A 105 8.86 4.34 10.04
CA THR A 105 9.05 4.46 11.49
C THR A 105 10.03 5.58 11.84
N GLU A 106 11.17 5.63 11.14
CA GLU A 106 12.22 6.62 11.40
C GLU A 106 11.85 8.02 10.89
N PHE A 107 11.20 8.11 9.73
CA PHE A 107 10.91 9.37 9.04
C PHE A 107 9.42 9.70 9.03
N ASN A 108 8.63 9.15 9.97
CA ASN A 108 7.23 9.53 10.08
C ASN A 108 7.10 11.02 10.39
N THR A 109 7.79 11.48 11.42
CA THR A 109 7.68 12.86 11.93
C THR A 109 8.86 13.73 11.53
N LYS A 110 9.97 13.13 11.10
CA LYS A 110 11.21 13.81 10.73
C LYS A 110 11.39 13.85 9.20
N LYS A 111 11.95 14.95 8.69
CA LYS A 111 12.46 15.05 7.31
C LYS A 111 13.74 14.21 7.19
N PRO A 112 13.83 13.26 6.24
CA PRO A 112 15.05 12.49 6.04
C PRO A 112 16.15 13.37 5.45
N SER A 113 17.38 13.06 5.82
CA SER A 113 18.60 13.69 5.30
C SER A 113 19.00 13.06 3.97
N THR A 114 19.84 13.74 3.18
CA THR A 114 20.40 13.20 1.93
C THR A 114 21.03 11.81 2.09
N PRO A 115 21.94 11.53 3.05
CA PRO A 115 22.51 10.19 3.21
C PRO A 115 21.48 9.14 3.65
N GLU A 116 20.56 9.50 4.55
CA GLU A 116 19.49 8.61 5.01
C GLU A 116 18.58 8.19 3.84
N THR A 117 18.27 9.13 2.95
CA THR A 117 17.45 8.86 1.77
C THR A 117 18.20 8.04 0.73
N GLN A 118 19.50 8.31 0.49
CA GLN A 118 20.32 7.48 -0.39
C GLN A 118 20.44 6.04 0.13
N GLU A 119 20.63 5.87 1.44
CA GLU A 119 20.67 4.54 2.06
C GLU A 119 19.33 3.82 1.90
N PHE A 120 18.21 4.53 2.11
CA PHE A 120 16.87 4.00 1.88
C PHE A 120 16.68 3.56 0.43
N LEU A 121 16.99 4.41 -0.56
CA LEU A 121 16.87 4.07 -1.99
C LEU A 121 17.72 2.84 -2.33
N ARG A 122 18.96 2.76 -1.81
CA ARG A 122 19.83 1.60 -2.00
C ARG A 122 19.25 0.32 -1.38
N LYS A 123 18.68 0.41 -0.18
CA LYS A 123 18.01 -0.73 0.48
C LYS A 123 16.77 -1.16 -0.31
N LEU A 124 16.02 -0.20 -0.84
CA LEU A 124 14.82 -0.42 -1.64
C LEU A 124 15.15 -1.18 -2.93
N GLU A 125 16.17 -0.74 -3.68
CA GLU A 125 16.67 -1.45 -4.87
C GLU A 125 17.25 -2.82 -4.51
N GLY A 126 17.89 -2.94 -3.35
CA GLY A 126 18.39 -4.22 -2.83
C GLY A 126 17.31 -5.27 -2.51
N THR A 127 16.03 -4.88 -2.52
CA THR A 127 14.91 -5.82 -2.35
C THR A 127 14.52 -6.53 -3.65
N ILE A 128 14.99 -6.03 -4.80
CA ILE A 128 14.82 -6.67 -6.10
C ILE A 128 15.65 -7.96 -6.10
N LEU A 129 14.98 -9.09 -6.37
CA LEU A 129 15.64 -10.38 -6.44
C LEU A 129 16.55 -10.36 -7.67
N LYS A 130 17.87 -10.42 -7.46
CA LYS A 130 18.86 -10.63 -8.53
C LYS A 130 18.66 -12.03 -9.13
N GLY A 131 17.75 -12.14 -10.09
CA GLY A 131 17.39 -13.41 -10.71
C GLY A 131 16.61 -13.29 -12.03
N ALA A 132 16.58 -12.10 -12.65
CA ALA A 132 15.94 -11.92 -13.96
C ALA A 132 16.48 -10.69 -14.71
N GLY A 133 17.80 -10.61 -14.84
CA GLY A 133 18.44 -9.60 -15.65
C GLY A 133 19.96 -9.73 -15.62
N VAL A 134 20.49 -10.45 -16.62
CA VAL A 134 21.88 -10.39 -17.10
C VAL A 134 22.93 -10.99 -16.16
N GLU A 135 23.11 -12.31 -16.27
CA GLU A 135 24.46 -12.84 -16.31
C GLU A 135 25.02 -12.60 -17.72
N LYS A 136 26.10 -11.80 -17.79
CA LYS A 136 26.94 -11.42 -18.94
C LYS A 136 26.49 -10.26 -19.80
#